data_AF-A0A412FKR8-F1
#
_entry.id   AF-A0A412FKR8-F1
#
_cell.length_a   1.000
_cell.length_b   1.000
_cell.length_c   1.000
_cell.angle_alpha   90.00
_cell.angle_beta   90.00
_cell.angle_gamma   90.00
#
_symmetry.space_group_name_H-M   'P 1'
#
loop_
_entity.id
_entity.type
_entity.pdbx_description
1 polymer ?
#
loop_
_entity_poly.entity_id
_entity_poly.type
_entity_poly.pdbx_seq_one_letter_code
_entity_poly.pdbx_strand_id
1 'polypeptide(L)'
;MDGGRFIEPEIIGIIKKRSGICKGVGYSLQIDASPLLRKYIAAAIYKYKEDNDFEDILENMDIEDFSDEKSYSQYEMVRHVIVDCAVRNTKIIDEYLKSSKVQKSNKDLFFVALGRLSTSFKAATLLLNNGFFVEVVFILRLIIEQLAWGSFLLVEEDEEKIRKNRTQSNVGYLKEQLGENYGILYGYLSSEAHLEPKEIEKYLRKDEEEQIAVRDRSGKECEGETNTLLVLLDGYCELLWKGMNHFGIMEEEIEYYTDCHCLNKKIVISMKAVLDNNAKFERI
;
A
#
# COMPACT_ATOMS: atom_id res chain seq x y z
N MET A 1 3.45 59.53 -2.51
CA MET A 1 2.52 60.02 -1.48
C MET A 1 1.13 59.52 -1.81
N ASP A 2 0.46 58.72 -1.01
CA ASP A 2 0.85 57.64 -0.11
C ASP A 2 -0.49 56.98 0.22
N GLY A 3 -0.53 55.66 0.21
CA GLY A 3 -1.76 54.94 0.52
C GLY A 3 -1.71 53.46 0.17
N GLY A 4 -0.54 52.84 0.20
CA GLY A 4 -0.43 51.39 0.21
C GLY A 4 -0.94 50.88 1.55
N ARG A 5 -2.20 50.45 1.61
CA ARG A 5 -2.69 49.64 2.72
C ARG A 5 -2.08 48.25 2.56
N PHE A 6 -1.25 47.91 3.54
CA PHE A 6 -0.73 46.57 3.77
C PHE A 6 -1.88 45.57 3.69
N ILE A 7 -1.73 44.59 2.80
CA ILE A 7 -2.55 43.38 2.85
C ILE A 7 -2.13 42.65 4.12
N GLU A 8 -3.09 42.46 5.01
CA GLU A 8 -2.92 41.78 6.29
C GLU A 8 -2.39 40.34 6.09
N PRO A 9 -1.53 39.83 6.98
CA PRO A 9 -0.90 38.50 6.86
C PRO A 9 -1.86 37.30 6.92
N GLU A 10 -3.17 37.48 7.15
CA GLU A 10 -4.09 36.40 7.49
C GLU A 10 -4.60 35.56 6.30
N ILE A 11 -4.33 35.97 5.05
CA ILE A 11 -4.81 35.23 3.86
C ILE A 11 -3.79 34.16 3.39
N ILE A 12 -2.55 34.19 3.90
CA ILE A 12 -1.52 33.18 3.56
C ILE A 12 -1.69 31.87 4.36
N GLY A 13 -2.45 31.90 5.46
CA GLY A 13 -2.65 30.75 6.36
C GLY A 13 -3.67 29.70 5.89
N ILE A 14 -4.63 30.08 5.05
CA ILE A 14 -5.80 29.23 4.73
C ILE A 14 -5.54 28.27 3.55
N ILE A 15 -4.47 28.46 2.78
CA ILE A 15 -4.17 27.67 1.57
C ILE A 15 -3.23 26.46 1.86
N LYS A 16 -2.78 26.25 3.11
CA LYS A 16 -1.80 25.18 3.43
C LYS A 16 -2.28 23.96 4.25
N LYS A 17 -3.53 23.90 4.72
CA LYS A 17 -4.05 22.74 5.49
C LYS A 17 -5.22 22.05 4.77
N ARG A 18 -4.96 21.47 3.60
CA ARG A 18 -5.85 20.48 2.98
C ARG A 18 -5.02 19.26 2.60
N SER A 19 -5.45 18.07 3.06
CA SER A 19 -4.73 16.78 3.10
C SER A 19 -3.70 16.64 4.23
N GLY A 20 -4.16 16.63 5.49
CA GLY A 20 -3.26 16.38 6.61
C GLY A 20 -3.78 16.77 7.98
N ILE A 21 -5.08 16.62 8.25
CA ILE A 21 -5.68 16.98 9.56
C ILE A 21 -4.95 16.31 10.75
N CYS A 22 -4.15 15.29 10.45
CA CYS A 22 -3.73 14.27 11.37
C CYS A 22 -2.29 13.76 11.17
N LYS A 23 -1.44 14.54 10.49
CA LYS A 23 -0.02 14.22 10.41
C LYS A 23 0.61 14.33 11.81
N GLY A 24 1.25 13.25 12.26
CA GLY A 24 2.06 13.19 13.48
C GLY A 24 1.34 12.83 14.79
N VAL A 25 0.04 12.52 14.79
CA VAL A 25 -0.69 12.07 16.00
C VAL A 25 -1.08 10.61 15.83
N GLY A 26 -0.74 9.76 16.80
CA GLY A 26 -1.07 8.34 16.79
C GLY A 26 -2.54 8.12 17.12
N TYR A 27 -3.43 8.16 16.12
CA TYR A 27 -4.83 7.78 16.29
C TYR A 27 -5.34 7.03 15.05
N SER A 28 -6.25 6.07 15.26
CA SER A 28 -6.87 5.24 14.21
C SER A 28 -8.35 5.51 14.25
N LEU A 29 -8.90 5.97 13.14
CA LEU A 29 -10.34 5.89 12.90
C LEU A 29 -10.61 4.55 12.22
N GLN A 30 -11.62 3.82 12.67
CA GLN A 30 -12.11 2.67 11.93
C GLN A 30 -12.60 3.13 10.55
N ILE A 31 -12.49 2.26 9.54
CA ILE A 31 -12.87 2.55 8.15
C ILE A 31 -14.33 3.05 8.04
N ASP A 32 -15.19 2.64 8.95
CA ASP A 32 -16.61 2.97 9.05
C ASP A 32 -16.94 4.04 10.11
N ALA A 33 -15.94 4.73 10.65
CA ALA A 33 -16.18 5.82 11.60
C ALA A 33 -17.08 6.89 10.97
N SER A 34 -18.20 7.19 11.62
CA SER A 34 -19.14 8.19 11.10
C SER A 34 -18.48 9.55 10.93
N PRO A 35 -18.92 10.40 9.98
CA PRO A 35 -18.39 11.75 9.79
C PRO A 35 -18.39 12.56 11.10
N LEU A 36 -19.39 12.33 11.95
CA LEU A 36 -19.46 12.90 13.29
C LEU A 36 -18.27 12.45 14.17
N LEU A 37 -18.03 11.15 14.30
CA LEU A 37 -16.91 10.64 15.09
C LEU A 37 -15.56 11.16 14.57
N ARG A 38 -15.40 11.24 13.24
CA ARG A 38 -14.21 11.80 12.60
C ARG A 38 -14.02 13.29 12.94
N LYS A 39 -15.12 14.07 12.90
CA LYS A 39 -15.14 15.49 13.30
C LYS A 39 -14.74 15.68 14.76
N TYR A 40 -15.31 14.89 15.67
CA TYR A 40 -14.99 14.96 17.11
C TYR A 40 -13.51 14.61 17.39
N ILE A 41 -12.99 13.57 16.73
CA ILE A 41 -11.57 13.20 16.87
C ILE A 41 -10.66 14.27 16.29
N ALA A 42 -11.00 14.84 15.14
CA ALA A 42 -10.25 15.96 14.58
C ALA A 42 -10.24 17.16 15.54
N ALA A 43 -11.38 17.56 16.08
CA ALA A 43 -11.47 18.65 17.05
C ALA A 43 -10.61 18.38 18.29
N ALA A 44 -10.59 17.14 18.80
CA ALA A 44 -9.76 16.75 19.94
C ALA A 44 -8.25 16.87 19.62
N ILE A 45 -7.85 16.52 18.40
CA ILE A 45 -6.46 16.65 17.94
C ILE A 45 -6.05 18.12 17.78
N TYR A 46 -6.92 18.97 17.23
CA TYR A 46 -6.65 20.40 17.12
C TYR A 46 -6.53 21.06 18.48
N LYS A 47 -7.43 20.74 19.42
CA LYS A 47 -7.31 21.18 20.82
C LYS A 47 -5.96 20.78 21.40
N TYR A 48 -5.55 19.53 21.24
CA TYR A 48 -4.25 19.05 21.72
C TYR A 48 -3.06 19.82 21.12
N LYS A 49 -3.13 20.23 19.85
CA LYS A 49 -2.02 20.90 19.15
C LYS A 49 -1.97 22.41 19.38
N GLU A 50 -3.12 23.05 19.50
CA GLU A 50 -3.26 24.51 19.42
C GLU A 50 -3.79 25.14 20.72
N ASP A 51 -4.04 24.33 21.77
CA ASP A 51 -4.57 24.73 23.10
C ASP A 51 -5.83 25.62 23.03
N ASN A 52 -6.66 25.36 22.01
CA ASN A 52 -7.93 26.05 21.78
C ASN A 52 -9.10 25.33 22.46
N ASP A 53 -10.20 26.04 22.67
CA ASP A 53 -11.42 25.44 23.21
C ASP A 53 -12.01 24.40 22.26
N PHE A 54 -12.44 23.27 22.82
CA PHE A 54 -12.92 22.13 22.03
C PHE A 54 -14.22 22.45 21.30
N GLU A 55 -15.15 23.12 21.99
CA GLU A 55 -16.47 23.42 21.44
C GLU A 55 -16.34 24.47 20.35
N ASP A 56 -15.50 25.49 20.55
CA ASP A 56 -15.21 26.49 19.51
C ASP A 56 -14.60 25.84 18.25
N ILE A 57 -13.66 24.89 18.40
CA ILE A 57 -13.13 24.14 17.26
C ILE A 57 -14.22 23.31 16.58
N LEU A 58 -15.04 22.62 17.37
CA LEU A 58 -16.07 21.73 16.87
C LEU A 58 -17.18 22.48 16.12
N GLU A 59 -17.59 23.65 16.60
CA GLU A 59 -18.61 24.49 15.96
C GLU A 59 -18.14 25.04 14.61
N ASN A 60 -16.85 25.36 14.49
CA ASN A 60 -16.26 25.92 13.27
C ASN A 60 -15.87 24.86 12.22
N MET A 61 -15.98 23.58 12.54
CA MET A 61 -15.73 22.47 11.62
C MET A 61 -16.99 22.08 10.85
N ASP A 62 -16.94 22.07 9.52
CA ASP A 62 -18.02 21.53 8.70
C ASP A 62 -18.02 19.99 8.76
N ILE A 63 -19.15 19.38 9.13
CA ILE A 63 -19.28 17.92 9.19
C ILE A 63 -19.16 17.29 7.79
N GLU A 64 -19.52 18.01 6.73
CA GLU A 64 -19.37 17.52 5.37
C GLU A 64 -17.91 17.25 5.00
N ASP A 65 -16.96 18.03 5.54
CA ASP A 65 -15.52 17.83 5.30
C ASP A 65 -15.01 16.48 5.84
N PHE A 66 -15.80 15.84 6.70
CA PHE A 66 -15.52 14.52 7.28
C PHE A 66 -16.35 13.40 6.65
N SER A 67 -17.12 13.68 5.58
CA SER A 67 -17.79 12.64 4.79
C SER A 67 -16.78 11.66 4.21
N ASP A 68 -17.20 10.44 3.87
CA ASP A 68 -16.34 9.48 3.18
C ASP A 68 -15.72 10.10 1.93
N GLU A 69 -16.52 10.76 1.10
CA GLU A 69 -16.14 11.42 -0.15
C GLU A 69 -15.06 12.51 0.02
N LYS A 70 -15.13 13.29 1.11
CA LYS A 70 -14.22 14.42 1.37
C LYS A 70 -13.01 14.07 2.25
N SER A 71 -13.10 13.00 3.04
CA SER A 71 -12.10 12.64 4.06
C SER A 71 -10.96 11.75 3.57
N TYR A 72 -11.14 10.99 2.48
CA TYR A 72 -10.05 10.16 1.95
C TYR A 72 -8.92 11.00 1.34
N SER A 73 -7.71 10.70 1.79
CA SER A 73 -6.48 11.14 1.14
C SER A 73 -6.28 10.41 -0.19
N GLN A 74 -5.49 11.00 -1.09
CA GLN A 74 -5.10 10.36 -2.35
C GLN A 74 -4.37 9.03 -2.09
N TYR A 75 -3.60 8.94 -1.00
CA TYR A 75 -2.93 7.71 -0.57
C TYR A 75 -3.93 6.61 -0.18
N GLU A 76 -4.97 6.94 0.58
CA GLU A 76 -6.02 5.97 0.93
C GLU A 76 -6.78 5.49 -0.31
N MET A 77 -7.11 6.40 -1.23
CA MET A 77 -7.73 6.03 -2.51
C MET A 77 -6.85 5.06 -3.31
N VAL A 78 -5.53 5.34 -3.42
CA VAL A 78 -4.57 4.43 -4.06
C VAL A 78 -4.60 3.06 -3.37
N ARG A 79 -4.55 2.99 -2.03
CA ARG A 79 -4.58 1.73 -1.29
C ARG A 79 -5.87 0.94 -1.49
N HIS A 80 -7.01 1.61 -1.65
CA HIS A 80 -8.28 0.97 -2.01
C HIS A 80 -8.21 0.36 -3.40
N VAL A 81 -7.74 1.12 -4.40
CA VAL A 81 -7.59 0.63 -5.78
C VAL A 81 -6.59 -0.54 -5.85
N ILE A 82 -5.53 -0.53 -5.03
CA ILE A 82 -4.59 -1.65 -4.91
C ILE A 82 -5.33 -2.93 -4.47
N VAL A 83 -6.15 -2.83 -3.43
CA VAL A 83 -6.93 -3.97 -2.91
C VAL A 83 -7.91 -4.48 -3.96
N ASP A 84 -8.62 -3.59 -4.63
CA ASP A 84 -9.58 -3.97 -5.68
C ASP A 84 -8.87 -4.67 -6.85
N CYS A 85 -7.69 -4.19 -7.23
CA CYS A 85 -6.85 -4.84 -8.24
C CYS A 85 -6.42 -6.24 -7.79
N ALA A 86 -5.99 -6.41 -6.54
CA ALA A 86 -5.57 -7.71 -6.02
C ALA A 86 -6.75 -8.70 -5.93
N VAL A 87 -7.93 -8.24 -5.53
CA VAL A 87 -9.17 -9.03 -5.50
C VAL A 87 -9.59 -9.43 -6.92
N ARG A 88 -9.55 -8.51 -7.89
CA ARG A 88 -9.81 -8.82 -9.29
C ARG A 88 -8.85 -9.88 -9.81
N ASN A 89 -7.55 -9.74 -9.55
CA ASN A 89 -6.55 -10.72 -9.98
C ASN A 89 -6.78 -12.11 -9.36
N THR A 90 -7.28 -12.20 -8.12
CA THR A 90 -7.67 -13.49 -7.53
C THR A 90 -8.82 -14.15 -8.31
N LYS A 91 -9.82 -13.37 -8.74
CA LYS A 91 -10.91 -13.89 -9.58
C LYS A 91 -10.41 -14.37 -10.95
N ILE A 92 -9.49 -13.62 -11.56
CA ILE A 92 -8.84 -14.02 -12.82
C ILE A 92 -8.08 -15.34 -12.64
N ILE A 93 -7.39 -15.53 -11.51
CA ILE A 93 -6.73 -16.80 -11.17
C ILE A 93 -7.76 -17.93 -11.05
N ASP A 94 -8.87 -17.70 -10.34
CA ASP A 94 -9.92 -18.71 -10.16
C ASP A 94 -10.57 -19.11 -11.50
N GLU A 95 -10.76 -18.16 -12.41
CA GLU A 95 -11.27 -18.41 -13.77
C GLU A 95 -10.25 -19.22 -14.58
N TYR A 96 -8.98 -18.82 -14.57
CA TYR A 96 -7.90 -19.50 -15.27
C TYR A 96 -7.72 -20.95 -14.80
N LEU A 97 -7.80 -21.20 -13.50
CA LEU A 97 -7.69 -22.56 -12.95
C LEU A 97 -8.89 -23.44 -13.33
N LYS A 98 -10.07 -22.87 -13.55
CA LYS A 98 -11.26 -23.60 -14.02
C LYS A 98 -11.19 -23.93 -15.51
N SER A 99 -10.65 -23.04 -16.34
CA SER A 99 -10.57 -23.23 -17.79
C SER A 99 -9.38 -24.10 -18.22
N SER A 100 -8.29 -24.06 -17.45
CA SER A 100 -7.03 -24.64 -17.88
C SER A 100 -6.98 -26.17 -17.72
N LYS A 101 -7.05 -26.87 -18.85
CA LYS A 101 -6.91 -28.35 -18.95
C LYS A 101 -5.49 -28.88 -18.74
N VAL A 102 -4.49 -27.99 -18.62
CA VAL A 102 -3.08 -28.36 -18.50
C VAL A 102 -2.77 -28.64 -17.02
N GLN A 103 -2.49 -29.89 -16.69
CA GLN A 103 -2.00 -30.32 -15.37
C GLN A 103 -0.48 -30.37 -15.39
N LYS A 104 0.17 -29.33 -14.87
CA LYS A 104 1.57 -29.37 -14.42
C LYS A 104 1.57 -29.31 -12.89
N SER A 105 2.37 -30.13 -12.21
CA SER A 105 2.37 -30.21 -10.73
C SER A 105 2.67 -28.86 -10.06
N ASN A 106 3.45 -27.98 -10.69
CA ASN A 106 3.84 -26.69 -10.12
C ASN A 106 2.84 -25.55 -10.38
N LYS A 107 1.91 -25.75 -11.32
CA LYS A 107 0.91 -24.75 -11.71
C LYS A 107 0.01 -24.38 -10.53
N ASP A 108 -0.56 -25.39 -9.86
CA ASP A 108 -1.49 -25.17 -8.76
C ASP A 108 -0.76 -24.49 -7.58
N LEU A 109 0.47 -24.92 -7.27
CA LEU A 109 1.30 -24.29 -6.26
C LEU A 109 1.55 -22.80 -6.55
N PHE A 110 1.85 -22.47 -7.81
CA PHE A 110 2.09 -21.11 -8.25
C PHE A 110 0.84 -20.24 -8.08
N PHE A 111 -0.28 -20.67 -8.64
CA PHE A 111 -1.50 -19.87 -8.64
C PHE A 111 -2.16 -19.79 -7.25
N VAL A 112 -2.06 -20.82 -6.41
CA VAL A 112 -2.52 -20.75 -5.02
C VAL A 112 -1.66 -19.78 -4.20
N ALA A 113 -0.33 -19.83 -4.36
CA ALA A 113 0.58 -18.92 -3.67
C ALA A 113 0.32 -17.44 -4.04
N LEU A 114 0.01 -17.18 -5.30
CA LEU A 114 -0.32 -15.84 -5.79
C LEU A 114 -1.76 -15.42 -5.48
N GLY A 115 -2.74 -16.32 -5.55
CA GLY A 115 -4.16 -16.02 -5.31
C GLY A 115 -4.44 -15.59 -3.87
N ARG A 116 -3.73 -16.16 -2.89
CA ARG A 116 -3.86 -15.75 -1.47
C ARG A 116 -3.37 -14.33 -1.20
N LEU A 117 -2.55 -13.73 -2.07
CA LEU A 117 -1.95 -12.41 -1.83
C LEU A 117 -3.00 -11.30 -1.72
N SER A 118 -4.20 -11.46 -2.28
CA SER A 118 -5.28 -10.47 -2.08
C SER A 118 -5.60 -10.23 -0.60
N THR A 119 -5.51 -11.26 0.25
CA THR A 119 -5.66 -11.10 1.70
C THR A 119 -4.48 -10.36 2.34
N SER A 120 -3.28 -10.55 1.82
CA SER A 120 -2.08 -9.83 2.27
C SER A 120 -2.11 -8.35 1.88
N PHE A 121 -2.56 -8.02 0.66
CA PHE A 121 -2.80 -6.63 0.25
C PHE A 121 -3.88 -5.95 1.13
N LYS A 122 -4.97 -6.65 1.45
CA LYS A 122 -5.99 -6.15 2.39
C LYS A 122 -5.41 -5.88 3.77
N ALA A 123 -4.62 -6.81 4.32
CA ALA A 123 -3.98 -6.65 5.62
C ALA A 123 -3.00 -5.48 5.64
N ALA A 124 -2.17 -5.33 4.60
CA ALA A 124 -1.23 -4.22 4.46
C ALA A 124 -1.98 -2.87 4.42
N THR A 125 -3.02 -2.75 3.59
CA THR A 125 -3.84 -1.54 3.52
C THR A 125 -4.49 -1.20 4.87
N LEU A 126 -5.01 -2.20 5.59
CA LEU A 126 -5.58 -2.00 6.92
C LEU A 126 -4.53 -1.42 7.89
N LEU A 127 -3.32 -1.98 7.92
CA LEU A 127 -2.24 -1.49 8.78
C LEU A 127 -1.81 -0.06 8.39
N LEU A 128 -1.67 0.22 7.10
CA LEU A 128 -1.29 1.54 6.59
C LEU A 128 -2.32 2.62 6.89
N ASN A 129 -3.62 2.31 6.74
CA ASN A 129 -4.71 3.24 7.06
C ASN A 129 -4.77 3.50 8.57
N ASN A 130 -4.32 2.56 9.37
CA ASN A 130 -4.20 2.70 10.82
C ASN A 130 -2.78 3.13 11.25
N GLY A 131 -1.92 3.64 10.36
CA GLY A 131 -0.64 4.22 10.77
C GLY A 131 0.38 3.24 11.35
N PHE A 132 0.15 1.92 11.26
CA PHE A 132 1.03 0.87 11.79
C PHE A 132 2.18 0.57 10.82
N PHE A 133 3.08 1.55 10.65
CA PHE A 133 4.18 1.48 9.69
C PHE A 133 5.27 0.46 10.07
N VAL A 134 5.35 0.04 11.34
CA VAL A 134 6.26 -1.04 11.77
C VAL A 134 5.70 -2.39 11.35
N GLU A 135 4.43 -2.64 11.68
CA GLU A 135 3.79 -3.94 11.44
C GLU A 135 3.54 -4.21 9.95
N VAL A 136 3.29 -3.17 9.16
CA VAL A 136 3.07 -3.34 7.71
C VAL A 136 4.27 -3.96 7.02
N VAL A 137 5.50 -3.68 7.47
CA VAL A 137 6.74 -4.22 6.89
C VAL A 137 6.70 -5.74 6.82
N PHE A 138 6.21 -6.42 7.85
CA PHE A 138 6.13 -7.88 7.88
C PHE A 138 5.16 -8.41 6.82
N ILE A 139 4.06 -7.69 6.56
CA ILE A 139 3.12 -8.05 5.51
C ILE A 139 3.71 -7.79 4.12
N LEU A 140 4.38 -6.65 3.92
CA LEU A 140 5.06 -6.32 2.66
C LEU A 140 6.15 -7.35 2.35
N ARG A 141 6.92 -7.75 3.37
CA ARG A 141 7.93 -8.80 3.27
C ARG A 141 7.32 -10.16 2.91
N LEU A 142 6.19 -10.51 3.53
CA LEU A 142 5.48 -11.74 3.18
C LEU A 142 5.05 -11.74 1.71
N ILE A 143 4.51 -10.61 1.22
CA ILE A 143 4.12 -10.47 -0.20
C ILE A 143 5.31 -10.73 -1.11
N ILE A 144 6.45 -10.06 -0.90
CA ILE A 144 7.62 -10.24 -1.77
C ILE A 144 8.24 -11.65 -1.67
N GLU A 145 8.18 -12.30 -0.50
CA GLU A 145 8.61 -13.69 -0.33
C GLU A 145 7.73 -14.67 -1.13
N GLN A 146 6.42 -14.43 -1.20
CA GLN A 146 5.53 -15.21 -2.06
C GLN A 146 5.79 -14.94 -3.55
N LEU A 147 6.13 -13.70 -3.94
CA LEU A 147 6.55 -13.39 -5.32
C LEU A 147 7.87 -14.10 -5.67
N ALA A 148 8.82 -14.15 -4.74
CA ALA A 148 10.06 -14.89 -4.92
C ALA A 148 9.80 -16.40 -5.07
N TRP A 149 8.90 -16.95 -4.25
CA TRP A 149 8.45 -18.33 -4.39
C TRP A 149 7.79 -18.61 -5.75
N GLY A 150 6.87 -17.76 -6.19
CA GLY A 150 6.25 -17.87 -7.52
C GLY A 150 7.30 -17.81 -8.63
N SER A 151 8.29 -16.93 -8.51
CA SER A 151 9.38 -16.79 -9.48
C SER A 151 10.24 -18.07 -9.59
N PHE A 152 10.49 -18.74 -8.47
CA PHE A 152 11.16 -20.04 -8.43
C PHE A 152 10.34 -21.14 -9.12
N LEU A 153 9.02 -21.19 -8.90
CA LEU A 153 8.11 -22.17 -9.51
C LEU A 153 7.95 -22.03 -11.02
N LEU A 154 8.36 -20.91 -11.62
CA LEU A 154 8.41 -20.73 -13.08
C LEU A 154 9.65 -21.38 -13.73
N VAL A 155 10.65 -21.73 -12.94
CA VAL A 155 11.96 -22.20 -13.44
C VAL A 155 12.25 -23.63 -13.00
N GLU A 156 11.90 -23.99 -11.76
CA GLU A 156 12.18 -25.33 -11.25
C GLU A 156 11.05 -26.31 -11.62
N GLU A 157 11.44 -27.46 -12.15
CA GLU A 157 10.55 -28.55 -12.53
C GLU A 157 10.75 -29.81 -11.66
N ASP A 158 11.87 -29.90 -10.92
CA ASP A 158 12.18 -31.02 -10.03
C ASP A 158 11.32 -30.97 -8.74
N GLU A 159 10.38 -31.91 -8.62
CA GLU A 159 9.47 -32.01 -7.48
C GLU A 159 10.18 -32.17 -6.13
N GLU A 160 11.31 -32.88 -6.07
CA GLU A 160 12.06 -33.04 -4.81
C GLU A 160 12.72 -31.74 -4.39
N LYS A 161 13.25 -30.96 -5.33
CA LYS A 161 13.78 -29.62 -5.02
C LYS A 161 12.68 -28.67 -4.59
N ILE A 162 11.52 -28.72 -5.24
CA ILE A 162 10.36 -27.88 -4.88
C ILE A 162 9.90 -28.23 -3.47
N ARG A 163 9.78 -29.52 -3.14
CA ARG A 163 9.37 -29.96 -1.80
C ARG A 163 10.36 -29.58 -0.70
N LYS A 164 11.67 -29.56 -1.00
CA LYS A 164 12.74 -29.26 -0.05
C LYS A 164 13.18 -27.79 -0.02
N ASN A 165 12.63 -26.95 -0.89
CA ASN A 165 13.04 -25.56 -1.02
C ASN A 165 12.80 -24.80 0.29
N ARG A 166 13.77 -23.95 0.65
CA ARG A 166 13.60 -22.96 1.71
C ARG A 166 13.33 -21.61 1.05
N THR A 167 12.19 -21.02 1.31
CA THR A 167 11.72 -19.78 0.64
C THR A 167 12.74 -18.62 0.63
N GLN A 168 13.62 -18.54 1.63
CA GLN A 168 14.70 -17.54 1.73
C GLN A 168 15.75 -17.63 0.60
N SER A 169 15.89 -18.77 -0.09
CA SER A 169 16.84 -18.91 -1.21
C SER A 169 16.33 -18.35 -2.54
N ASN A 170 15.09 -17.85 -2.59
CA ASN A 170 14.42 -17.60 -3.88
C ASN A 170 14.59 -16.16 -4.42
N VAL A 171 15.34 -15.31 -3.71
CA VAL A 171 15.59 -13.91 -4.12
C VAL A 171 16.30 -13.82 -5.47
N GLY A 172 17.17 -14.79 -5.81
CA GLY A 172 17.81 -14.86 -7.12
C GLY A 172 16.78 -14.94 -8.25
N TYR A 173 15.81 -15.84 -8.13
CA TYR A 173 14.73 -15.99 -9.11
C TYR A 173 13.84 -14.75 -9.19
N LEU A 174 13.58 -14.09 -8.06
CA LEU A 174 12.83 -12.82 -8.06
C LEU A 174 13.49 -11.76 -8.95
N LYS A 175 14.82 -11.62 -8.86
CA LYS A 175 15.59 -10.66 -9.68
C LYS A 175 15.55 -11.02 -11.15
N GLU A 176 15.65 -12.31 -11.48
CA GLU A 176 15.58 -12.78 -12.87
C GLU A 176 14.19 -12.54 -13.47
N GLN A 177 13.12 -12.77 -12.70
CA GLN A 177 11.76 -12.67 -13.20
C GLN A 177 11.21 -11.24 -13.21
N LEU A 178 11.52 -10.41 -12.20
CA LEU A 178 10.93 -9.08 -12.03
C LEU A 178 11.96 -7.93 -12.13
N GLY A 179 13.26 -8.24 -12.10
CA GLY A 179 14.35 -7.27 -12.23
C GLY A 179 15.07 -6.95 -10.91
N GLU A 180 16.26 -6.34 -11.02
CA GLU A 180 17.16 -6.10 -9.88
C GLU A 180 16.54 -5.22 -8.79
N ASN A 181 15.66 -4.28 -9.15
CA ASN A 181 14.96 -3.41 -8.21
C ASN A 181 14.12 -4.19 -7.19
N TYR A 182 13.57 -5.35 -7.56
CA TYR A 182 12.83 -6.21 -6.63
C TYR A 182 13.77 -6.92 -5.65
N GLY A 183 15.00 -7.22 -6.07
CA GLY A 183 16.03 -7.72 -5.17
C GLY A 183 16.50 -6.68 -4.15
N ILE A 184 16.63 -5.43 -4.59
CA ILE A 184 16.92 -4.29 -3.69
C ILE A 184 15.77 -4.11 -2.71
N LEU A 185 14.52 -4.15 -3.18
CA LEU A 185 13.33 -4.04 -2.34
C LEU A 185 13.26 -5.17 -1.30
N TYR A 186 13.60 -6.41 -1.70
CA TYR A 186 13.69 -7.53 -0.76
C TYR A 186 14.71 -7.26 0.34
N GLY A 187 15.90 -6.78 -0.03
CA GLY A 187 16.94 -6.41 0.92
C GLY A 187 16.49 -5.34 1.92
N TYR A 188 15.81 -4.29 1.43
CA TYR A 188 15.19 -3.27 2.27
C TYR A 188 14.18 -3.89 3.26
N LEU A 189 13.18 -4.61 2.76
CA LEU A 189 12.13 -5.22 3.61
C LEU A 189 12.68 -6.24 4.60
N SER A 190 13.75 -6.95 4.25
CA SER A 190 14.43 -7.87 5.16
C SER A 190 15.19 -7.14 6.27
N SER A 191 15.88 -6.05 5.93
CA SER A 191 16.60 -5.19 6.89
C SER A 191 15.65 -4.61 7.93
N GLU A 192 14.56 -4.06 7.43
CA GLU A 192 13.44 -3.49 8.17
C GLU A 192 12.80 -4.50 9.14
N ALA A 193 12.43 -5.67 8.64
CA ALA A 193 11.77 -6.70 9.43
C ALA A 193 12.65 -7.27 10.55
N HIS A 194 13.98 -7.21 10.40
CA HIS A 194 14.92 -7.63 11.43
C HIS A 194 15.36 -6.49 12.36
N LEU A 195 14.85 -5.27 12.14
CA LEU A 195 15.24 -4.08 12.88
C LEU A 195 16.78 -3.93 12.91
N GLU A 196 17.41 -4.06 11.73
CA GLU A 196 18.86 -3.86 11.64
C GLU A 196 19.25 -2.50 12.25
N PRO A 197 20.45 -2.36 12.87
CA PRO A 197 20.81 -1.14 13.61
C PRO A 197 20.63 0.17 12.83
N LYS A 198 20.79 0.14 11.50
CA LYS A 198 20.59 1.30 10.61
C LYS A 198 19.12 1.73 10.46
N GLU A 199 18.16 0.83 10.69
CA GLU A 199 16.73 1.10 10.60
C GLU A 199 16.13 1.52 11.94
N ILE A 200 16.80 1.23 13.07
CA ILE A 200 16.24 1.45 14.42
C ILE A 200 15.83 2.92 14.63
N GLU A 201 16.60 3.87 14.11
CA GLU A 201 16.39 5.31 14.34
C GLU A 201 14.97 5.77 13.97
N LYS A 202 14.39 5.21 12.91
CA LYS A 202 13.05 5.63 12.44
C LYS A 202 11.91 5.21 13.36
N TYR A 203 12.16 4.24 14.25
CA TYR A 203 11.23 3.76 15.26
C TYR A 203 11.42 4.45 16.61
N LEU A 204 12.39 5.35 16.73
CA LEU A 204 12.61 6.13 17.93
C LEU A 204 11.96 7.51 17.81
N ARG A 205 11.44 8.01 18.94
CA ARG A 205 11.11 9.42 19.13
C ARG A 205 11.76 9.89 20.42
N LYS A 206 12.20 11.14 20.43
CA LYS A 206 12.56 11.82 21.67
C LYS A 206 11.31 12.51 22.21
N ASP A 207 11.04 12.36 23.50
CA ASP A 207 10.01 13.15 24.16
C ASP A 207 10.55 14.52 24.62
N GLU A 208 9.69 15.30 25.27
CA GLU A 208 10.00 16.66 25.74
C GLU A 208 11.11 16.70 26.80
N GLU A 209 11.41 15.56 27.43
CA GLU A 209 12.46 15.41 28.45
C GLU A 209 13.74 14.77 27.88
N GLU A 210 13.87 14.72 26.54
CA GLU A 210 14.97 14.05 25.81
C GLU A 210 15.07 12.54 26.10
N GLN A 211 14.02 11.91 26.63
CA GLN A 211 13.97 10.46 26.80
C GLN A 211 13.63 9.78 25.47
N ILE A 212 14.20 8.59 25.27
CA ILE A 212 13.94 7.78 24.09
C ILE A 212 12.65 6.98 24.31
N ALA A 213 11.68 7.19 23.43
CA ALA A 213 10.44 6.41 23.37
C ALA A 213 10.29 5.71 22.01
N VAL A 214 9.53 4.62 21.97
CA VAL A 214 9.20 3.91 20.74
C VAL A 214 8.07 4.64 20.00
N ARG A 215 8.26 4.86 18.71
CA ARG A 215 7.23 5.33 17.79
C ARG A 215 6.44 4.13 17.29
N ASP A 216 5.25 3.98 17.84
CA ASP A 216 4.29 2.92 17.54
C ASP A 216 3.51 3.17 16.24
N ARG A 217 3.21 4.44 15.92
CA ARG A 217 2.39 4.81 14.76
C ARG A 217 2.90 6.05 14.03
N SER A 218 2.73 6.09 12.72
CA SER A 218 3.05 7.26 11.88
C SER A 218 2.33 7.24 10.54
N GLY A 219 1.43 8.21 10.32
CA GLY A 219 0.79 8.41 9.02
C GLY A 219 1.78 8.78 7.92
N LYS A 220 2.81 9.58 8.24
CA LYS A 220 3.84 10.02 7.27
C LYS A 220 4.66 8.84 6.74
N GLU A 221 5.08 7.93 7.63
CA GLU A 221 5.80 6.72 7.21
C GLU A 221 4.89 5.80 6.39
N CYS A 222 3.61 5.68 6.76
CA CYS A 222 2.63 4.92 5.97
C CYS A 222 2.35 5.53 4.58
N GLU A 223 2.38 6.86 4.41
CA GLU A 223 2.34 7.50 3.09
C GLU A 223 3.51 6.99 2.23
N GLY A 224 4.73 6.95 2.79
CA GLY A 224 5.91 6.37 2.14
C GLY A 224 5.71 4.91 1.72
N GLU A 225 5.26 4.05 2.65
CA GLU A 225 5.05 2.62 2.40
C GLU A 225 3.91 2.31 1.42
N THR A 226 3.10 3.31 1.05
CA THR A 226 2.10 3.15 -0.03
C THR A 226 2.78 2.93 -1.38
N ASN A 227 3.94 3.57 -1.63
CA ASN A 227 4.74 3.32 -2.82
C ASN A 227 5.27 1.88 -2.84
N THR A 228 5.76 1.39 -1.69
CA THR A 228 6.21 0.00 -1.56
C THR A 228 5.08 -0.97 -1.92
N LEU A 229 3.89 -0.76 -1.36
CA LEU A 229 2.72 -1.59 -1.66
C LEU A 229 2.35 -1.56 -3.15
N LEU A 230 2.43 -0.39 -3.80
CA LEU A 230 2.18 -0.25 -5.24
C LEU A 230 3.20 -1.02 -6.09
N VAL A 231 4.49 -0.95 -5.74
CA VAL A 231 5.55 -1.72 -6.43
C VAL A 231 5.32 -3.22 -6.29
N LEU A 232 4.91 -3.68 -5.11
CA LEU A 232 4.56 -5.09 -4.89
C LEU A 232 3.33 -5.51 -5.71
N LEU A 233 2.34 -4.63 -5.87
CA LEU A 233 1.20 -4.90 -6.76
C LEU A 233 1.63 -5.02 -8.22
N ASP A 234 2.51 -4.15 -8.72
CA ASP A 234 3.05 -4.24 -10.08
C ASP A 234 3.76 -5.58 -10.29
N GLY A 235 4.65 -5.96 -9.36
CA GLY A 235 5.34 -7.24 -9.40
C GLY A 235 4.40 -8.45 -9.35
N TYR A 236 3.34 -8.36 -8.56
CA TYR A 236 2.27 -9.37 -8.53
C TYR A 236 1.55 -9.49 -9.88
N CYS A 237 1.18 -8.37 -10.51
CA CYS A 237 0.53 -8.36 -11.83
C CYS A 237 1.44 -8.93 -12.92
N GLU A 238 2.73 -8.58 -12.90
CA GLU A 238 3.73 -9.10 -13.84
C GLU A 238 3.95 -10.59 -13.69
N LEU A 239 4.14 -11.05 -12.46
CA LEU A 239 4.41 -12.45 -12.20
C LEU A 239 3.20 -13.30 -12.56
N LEU A 240 1.98 -12.83 -12.26
CA LEU A 240 0.75 -13.50 -12.67
C LEU A 240 0.67 -13.69 -14.20
N TRP A 241 0.94 -12.64 -14.96
CA TRP A 241 0.94 -12.69 -16.42
C TRP A 241 2.01 -13.65 -16.96
N LYS A 242 3.23 -13.60 -16.41
CA LYS A 242 4.31 -14.54 -16.75
C LYS A 242 3.91 -15.98 -16.47
N GLY A 243 3.26 -16.23 -15.33
CA GLY A 243 2.76 -17.56 -14.97
C GLY A 243 1.73 -18.08 -15.95
N MET A 244 0.72 -17.26 -16.31
CA MET A 244 -0.29 -17.66 -17.29
C MET A 244 0.34 -18.02 -18.64
N ASN A 245 1.31 -17.23 -19.12
CA ASN A 245 2.03 -17.55 -20.37
C ASN A 245 2.87 -18.82 -20.26
N HIS A 246 3.57 -19.02 -19.14
CA HIS A 246 4.42 -20.18 -18.91
C HIS A 246 3.61 -21.49 -18.80
N PHE A 247 2.47 -21.46 -18.10
CA PHE A 247 1.60 -22.62 -17.91
C PHE A 247 0.61 -22.83 -19.07
N GLY A 248 0.51 -21.85 -19.97
CA GLY A 248 -0.29 -21.87 -21.20
C GLY A 248 -1.67 -21.25 -21.03
N ILE A 249 -2.12 -20.52 -22.04
CA ILE A 249 -3.45 -19.92 -22.13
C ILE A 249 -4.16 -20.56 -23.32
N MET A 250 -5.45 -20.87 -23.16
CA MET A 250 -6.28 -21.36 -24.26
C MET A 250 -6.42 -20.29 -25.35
N GLU A 251 -6.38 -20.66 -26.63
CA GLU A 251 -6.33 -19.72 -27.75
C GLU A 251 -7.50 -18.73 -27.73
N GLU A 252 -8.70 -19.22 -27.40
CA GLU A 252 -9.93 -18.44 -27.25
C GLU A 252 -9.94 -17.48 -26.04
N GLU A 253 -9.00 -17.61 -25.10
CA GLU A 253 -8.90 -16.78 -23.89
C GLU A 253 -7.70 -15.81 -23.92
N ILE A 254 -6.81 -15.90 -24.91
CA ILE A 254 -5.59 -15.07 -25.00
C ILE A 254 -5.94 -13.58 -24.95
N GLU A 255 -6.95 -13.15 -25.70
CA GLU A 255 -7.38 -11.74 -25.75
C GLU A 255 -7.82 -11.26 -24.36
N TYR A 256 -8.67 -12.03 -23.68
CA TYR A 256 -9.18 -11.69 -22.35
C TYR A 256 -8.06 -11.49 -21.31
N TYR A 257 -7.12 -12.43 -21.21
CA TYR A 257 -6.04 -12.33 -20.22
C TYR A 257 -5.02 -11.24 -20.59
N THR A 258 -4.80 -11.00 -21.89
CA THR A 258 -3.97 -9.89 -22.36
C THR A 258 -4.58 -8.54 -21.99
N ASP A 259 -5.89 -8.39 -22.16
CA ASP A 259 -6.61 -7.18 -21.78
C ASP A 259 -6.58 -6.94 -20.27
N CYS A 260 -6.75 -8.00 -19.48
CA CYS A 260 -6.62 -7.93 -18.03
C CYS A 260 -5.22 -7.44 -17.60
N HIS A 261 -4.16 -7.97 -18.22
CA HIS A 261 -2.79 -7.54 -17.96
C HIS A 261 -2.56 -6.07 -18.36
N CYS A 262 -3.02 -5.68 -19.55
CA CYS A 262 -2.94 -4.29 -20.02
C CYS A 262 -3.69 -3.32 -19.09
N LEU A 263 -4.87 -3.71 -18.59
CA LEU A 263 -5.64 -2.92 -17.64
C LEU A 263 -4.90 -2.77 -16.31
N ASN A 264 -4.31 -3.85 -15.79
CA ASN A 264 -3.48 -3.80 -14.57
C ASN A 264 -2.33 -2.80 -14.73
N LYS A 265 -1.61 -2.84 -15.85
CA LYS A 265 -0.53 -1.89 -16.13
C LYS A 265 -1.01 -0.44 -16.15
N LYS A 266 -2.12 -0.16 -16.83
CA LYS A 266 -2.71 1.19 -16.87
C LYS A 266 -3.08 1.69 -15.46
N ILE A 267 -3.70 0.84 -14.65
CA ILE A 267 -4.09 1.17 -13.27
C ILE A 267 -2.86 1.49 -12.41
N VAL A 268 -1.80 0.68 -12.49
CA VAL A 268 -0.54 0.92 -11.76
C VAL A 268 0.08 2.26 -12.16
N ILE A 269 0.14 2.56 -13.47
CA ILE A 269 0.66 3.85 -13.97
C ILE A 269 -0.15 5.03 -13.42
N SER A 270 -1.48 4.93 -13.43
CA SER A 270 -2.36 5.97 -12.88
C SER A 270 -2.15 6.17 -11.38
N MET A 271 -2.06 5.09 -10.60
CA MET A 271 -1.78 5.18 -9.16
C MET A 271 -0.41 5.81 -8.89
N LYS A 272 0.60 5.45 -9.68
CA LYS A 272 1.94 6.03 -9.56
C LYS A 272 1.92 7.54 -9.85
N ALA A 273 1.22 7.97 -10.90
CA ALA A 273 1.07 9.40 -11.21
C ALA A 273 0.40 10.17 -10.06
N VAL A 274 -0.55 9.56 -9.34
CA VAL A 274 -1.16 10.14 -8.15
C VAL A 274 -0.17 10.25 -6.99
N LEU A 275 0.60 9.20 -6.71
CA LEU A 275 1.61 9.22 -5.63
C LEU A 275 2.77 10.19 -5.91
N ASP A 276 3.14 10.36 -7.18
CA ASP A 276 4.15 11.32 -7.62
C ASP A 276 3.61 12.78 -7.68
N ASN A 277 2.36 13.01 -7.30
CA ASN A 277 1.64 14.29 -7.39
C ASN A 277 1.49 14.86 -8.81
N ASN A 278 1.61 14.00 -9.83
CA ASN A 278 1.40 14.35 -11.24
C ASN A 278 -0.08 14.26 -11.66
N ALA A 279 -0.91 13.59 -10.87
CA ALA A 279 -2.34 13.45 -11.07
C ALA A 279 -3.09 13.46 -9.72
N LYS A 280 -4.41 13.54 -9.77
CA LYS A 280 -5.29 13.32 -8.62
C LYS A 280 -6.47 12.47 -9.06
N PHE A 281 -6.88 11.54 -8.22
CA PHE A 281 -8.18 10.94 -8.35
C PHE A 281 -9.25 12.00 -8.04
N GLU A 282 -10.25 12.07 -8.91
CA GLU A 282 -11.46 12.81 -8.65
C GLU A 282 -12.16 12.19 -7.44
N ARG A 283 -12.47 13.03 -6.45
CA ARG A 283 -13.31 12.63 -5.34
C ARG A 283 -14.73 12.56 -5.89
N ILE A 284 -15.31 11.37 -5.88
CA ILE A 284 -16.71 11.14 -6.24
C ILE A 284 -17.58 11.79 -5.18
#